data_AF-A0A7W0VGJ9-F1
#
_entry.id   AF-A0A7W0VGJ9-F1
#
_cell.length_a   1.000
_cell.length_b   1.000
_cell.length_c   1.000
_cell.angle_alpha   90.00
_cell.angle_beta   90.00
_cell.angle_gamma   90.00
#
_symmetry.space_group_name_H-M   'P 1'
#
loop_
_entity.id
_entity.type
_entity.pdbx_description
1 polymer ?
#
loop_
_entity_poly.entity_id
_entity_poly.type
_entity_poly.pdbx_seq_one_letter_code
_entity_poly.pdbx_strand_id
1 'polypeptide(L)'
;MTCGDCAWRYESRGRTRCRQVDATTRIDDAWPACERFEAALDCQTCGACCRAAYHSVEVSPRDPVVKKQPQLIVKRETYLELQRTGDRCAALHGGTIEAGTTTRYHCTIYDDRPRTCRDFTLGSEHCLTARRRVGLTL
;
A
#
# COMPACT_ATOMS: atom_id res chain seq x y z
N MET A 1 -9.49 18.97 9.61
CA MET A 1 -9.19 18.14 8.42
C MET A 1 -9.28 19.03 7.20
N THR A 2 -8.21 19.05 6.42
CA THR A 2 -8.11 19.87 5.21
C THR A 2 -7.86 18.98 4.00
N CYS A 3 -7.98 19.55 2.81
CA CYS A 3 -7.57 18.85 1.59
C CYS A 3 -6.08 18.47 1.59
N GLY A 4 -5.23 19.20 2.31
CA GLY A 4 -3.79 18.91 2.43
C GLY A 4 -3.49 17.60 3.18
N ASP A 5 -4.35 17.19 4.11
CA ASP A 5 -4.19 15.97 4.90
C ASP A 5 -4.90 14.75 4.28
N CYS A 6 -5.47 14.90 3.09
CA CYS A 6 -6.29 13.89 2.45
C CYS A 6 -5.44 12.85 1.69
N ALA A 7 -5.79 11.56 1.83
CA ALA A 7 -5.17 10.45 1.10
C ALA A 7 -5.18 10.59 -0.43
N TRP A 8 -6.12 11.37 -0.95
CA TRP A 8 -6.35 11.58 -2.39
C TRP A 8 -5.59 12.77 -2.99
N ARG A 9 -4.91 13.52 -2.13
CA ARG A 9 -4.05 14.64 -2.50
C ARG A 9 -2.80 14.14 -3.20
N TYR A 10 -2.44 14.74 -4.32
CA TYR A 10 -1.18 14.49 -5.01
C TYR A 10 -0.64 15.77 -5.64
N GLU A 11 0.66 15.79 -5.90
CA GLU A 11 1.32 16.88 -6.61
C GLU A 11 1.54 16.52 -8.07
N SER A 12 1.26 17.47 -8.96
CA SER A 12 1.57 17.36 -10.38
C SER A 12 1.94 18.73 -10.93
N ARG A 13 3.14 18.82 -11.51
CA ARG A 13 3.72 20.06 -12.06
C ARG A 13 3.70 21.22 -11.06
N GLY A 14 4.08 20.95 -9.81
CA GLY A 14 4.13 21.95 -8.73
C GLY A 14 2.75 22.45 -8.24
N ARG A 15 1.68 21.71 -8.52
CA ARG A 15 0.32 22.04 -8.09
C ARG A 15 -0.31 20.87 -7.34
N THR A 16 -1.01 21.18 -6.26
CA THR A 16 -1.84 20.23 -5.53
C THR A 16 -3.13 19.92 -6.28
N ARG A 17 -3.45 18.63 -6.39
CA ARG A 17 -4.61 18.09 -7.09
C ARG A 17 -5.27 16.99 -6.26
N CYS A 18 -6.52 16.68 -6.58
CA CYS A 18 -7.28 15.59 -5.95
C CYS A 18 -7.63 14.52 -6.98
N ARG A 19 -7.40 13.24 -6.65
CA ARG A 19 -7.66 12.11 -7.55
C ARG A 19 -9.14 11.69 -7.64
N GLN A 20 -10.01 12.23 -6.79
CA GLN A 20 -11.46 11.93 -6.79
C GLN A 20 -12.31 12.93 -7.60
N VAL A 21 -11.66 13.96 -8.13
CA VAL A 21 -12.24 14.95 -9.04
C VAL A 21 -11.49 14.87 -10.37
N ASP A 22 -11.92 15.63 -11.38
CA ASP A 22 -11.21 15.69 -12.64
C ASP A 22 -9.73 16.10 -12.46
N ALA A 23 -8.86 15.61 -13.35
CA ALA A 23 -7.43 15.81 -13.25
C ALA A 23 -7.00 17.29 -13.41
N THR A 24 -7.90 18.17 -13.83
CA THR A 24 -7.63 19.59 -14.02
C THR A 24 -7.92 20.41 -12.76
N THR A 25 -8.79 19.92 -11.87
CA THR A 25 -9.13 20.56 -10.60
C THR A 25 -7.89 20.74 -9.71
N ARG A 26 -7.61 22.01 -9.43
CA ARG A 26 -6.62 22.43 -8.43
C ARG A 26 -7.31 22.52 -7.08
N ILE A 27 -6.67 21.96 -6.05
CA ILE A 27 -7.09 22.13 -4.67
C ILE A 27 -6.09 23.03 -3.94
N ASP A 28 -6.56 23.75 -2.93
CA ASP A 28 -5.71 24.40 -1.94
C ASP A 28 -5.58 23.46 -0.74
N ASP A 29 -4.36 23.29 -0.23
CA ASP A 29 -4.10 22.42 0.91
C ASP A 29 -4.85 22.92 2.16
N ALA A 30 -5.11 24.23 2.28
CA ALA A 30 -5.83 24.82 3.42
C ALA A 30 -7.36 24.73 3.32
N TRP A 31 -7.91 24.27 2.20
CA TRP A 31 -9.37 24.16 2.06
C TRP A 31 -9.95 23.15 3.07
N PRO A 32 -11.14 23.43 3.64
CA PRO A 32 -11.88 22.45 4.39
C PRO A 32 -12.06 21.16 3.59
N ALA A 33 -11.86 20.02 4.24
CA ALA A 33 -12.04 18.73 3.61
C ALA A 33 -13.51 18.53 3.17
N CYS A 34 -13.71 17.93 1.99
CA CYS A 34 -15.03 17.63 1.46
C CYS A 34 -15.62 16.31 2.03
N GLU A 35 -16.84 15.98 1.62
CA GLU A 35 -17.55 14.76 2.03
C GLU A 35 -16.82 13.45 1.66
N ARG A 36 -15.88 13.49 0.72
CA ARG A 36 -15.12 12.32 0.26
C ARG A 36 -13.74 12.17 0.89
N PHE A 37 -13.46 12.97 1.92
CA PHE A 37 -12.17 12.94 2.60
C PHE A 37 -11.84 11.57 3.17
N GLU A 38 -10.59 11.17 2.95
CA GLU A 38 -9.97 10.03 3.62
C GLU A 38 -8.69 10.50 4.32
N ALA A 39 -8.51 10.10 5.58
CA ALA A 39 -7.31 10.41 6.35
C ALA A 39 -6.05 9.78 5.73
N ALA A 40 -4.89 10.33 6.08
CA ALA A 40 -3.59 9.89 5.59
C ALA A 40 -3.42 8.36 5.57
N LEU A 41 -2.87 7.86 4.47
CA LEU A 41 -2.73 6.43 4.21
C LEU A 41 -1.63 5.83 5.08
N ASP A 42 -1.96 4.76 5.79
CA ASP A 42 -1.00 3.95 6.52
C ASP A 42 -1.02 2.49 6.03
N CYS A 43 0.13 2.03 5.51
CA CYS A 43 0.32 0.66 5.06
C CYS A 43 0.34 -0.35 6.22
N GLN A 44 0.68 0.08 7.44
CA GLN A 44 0.69 -0.75 8.65
C GLN A 44 -0.69 -0.87 9.31
N THR A 45 -1.73 -0.41 8.61
CA THR A 45 -3.13 -0.64 9.00
C THR A 45 -3.96 -1.21 7.87
N CYS A 46 -3.78 -0.76 6.62
CA CYS A 46 -4.64 -1.19 5.51
C CYS A 46 -4.22 -2.50 4.84
N GLY A 47 -2.91 -2.77 4.72
CA GLY A 47 -2.36 -3.94 4.04
C GLY A 47 -2.79 -4.16 2.59
N ALA A 48 -3.42 -3.17 1.93
CA ALA A 48 -4.11 -3.36 0.65
C ALA A 48 -3.20 -3.95 -0.44
N CYS A 49 -1.98 -3.43 -0.54
CA CYS A 49 -0.99 -3.88 -1.52
C CYS A 49 -0.55 -5.33 -1.28
N CYS A 50 -0.41 -5.70 0.00
CA CYS A 50 -0.02 -7.03 0.43
C CYS A 50 -1.16 -8.06 0.31
N ARG A 51 -2.42 -7.60 0.16
CA ARG A 51 -3.62 -8.46 0.04
C ARG A 51 -4.05 -8.74 -1.40
N ALA A 52 -3.99 -7.75 -2.30
CA ALA A 52 -4.69 -7.86 -3.59
C ALA A 52 -4.06 -7.09 -4.77
N ALA A 53 -2.93 -6.39 -4.57
CA ALA A 53 -2.37 -5.55 -5.64
C ALA A 53 -1.47 -6.31 -6.60
N TYR A 54 -0.71 -7.27 -6.10
CA TYR A 54 0.38 -7.90 -6.83
C TYR A 54 0.27 -9.42 -6.77
N HIS A 55 0.31 -10.07 -7.94
CA HIS A 55 0.44 -11.52 -8.03
C HIS A 55 1.84 -11.99 -7.61
N SER A 56 2.86 -11.16 -7.81
CA SER A 56 4.23 -11.41 -7.38
C SER A 56 4.92 -10.10 -6.98
N VAL A 57 5.82 -10.18 -6.00
CA VAL A 57 6.73 -9.10 -5.64
C VAL A 57 8.14 -9.61 -5.93
N GLU A 58 8.74 -9.10 -6.99
CA GLU A 58 10.12 -9.41 -7.33
C GLU A 58 11.06 -8.88 -6.24
N VAL A 59 12.05 -9.71 -5.90
CA VAL A 59 13.03 -9.47 -4.85
C VAL A 59 14.42 -9.49 -5.49
N SER A 60 15.21 -8.45 -5.23
CA SER A 60 16.61 -8.45 -5.65
C SER A 60 17.41 -9.41 -4.76
N PRO A 61 18.40 -10.15 -5.29
CA PRO A 61 19.34 -10.93 -4.47
C PRO A 61 20.10 -10.11 -3.41
N ARG A 62 20.13 -8.77 -3.57
CA ARG A 62 20.76 -7.83 -2.63
C ARG A 62 19.79 -7.29 -1.57
N ASP A 63 18.50 -7.59 -1.66
CA ASP A 63 17.54 -7.13 -0.66
C ASP A 63 17.76 -7.82 0.70
N PRO A 64 17.56 -7.12 1.82
CA PRO A 64 17.82 -7.65 3.16
C PRO A 64 16.97 -8.87 3.48
N VAL A 65 15.72 -8.93 2.99
CA VAL A 65 14.81 -10.08 3.14
C VAL A 65 15.45 -11.40 2.68
N VAL A 66 16.31 -11.39 1.64
CA VAL A 66 16.94 -12.61 1.12
C VAL A 66 17.85 -13.27 2.15
N LYS A 67 18.56 -12.46 2.94
CA LYS A 67 19.49 -12.96 3.97
C LYS A 67 18.79 -13.17 5.31
N LYS A 68 17.90 -12.25 5.69
CA LYS A 68 17.31 -12.22 7.04
C LYS A 68 16.04 -13.07 7.15
N GLN A 69 15.33 -13.29 6.06
CA GLN A 69 14.05 -14.00 6.01
C GLN A 69 14.01 -14.99 4.84
N PRO A 70 15.03 -15.88 4.69
CA PRO A 70 15.13 -16.76 3.53
C PRO A 70 13.92 -17.69 3.36
N GLN A 71 13.21 -18.01 4.44
CA GLN A 71 11.99 -18.81 4.42
C GLN A 71 10.82 -18.15 3.69
N LEU A 72 10.86 -16.83 3.48
CA LEU A 72 9.84 -16.08 2.76
C LEU A 72 10.19 -15.89 1.28
N ILE A 73 11.29 -16.45 0.79
CA ILE A 73 11.75 -16.29 -0.58
C ILE A 73 11.45 -17.53 -1.41
N VAL A 74 10.85 -17.31 -2.57
CA VAL A 74 10.66 -18.34 -3.59
C VAL A 74 11.62 -18.06 -4.73
N LYS A 75 12.49 -19.03 -5.03
CA LYS A 75 13.41 -18.97 -6.16
C LYS A 75 12.71 -19.50 -7.41
N ARG A 76 12.51 -18.63 -8.40
CA ARG A 76 12.10 -19.01 -9.76
C ARG A 76 13.35 -19.20 -10.62
N GLU A 77 13.16 -19.67 -11.85
CA GLU A 77 14.26 -19.91 -12.78
C GLU A 77 15.02 -18.61 -13.10
N THR A 78 14.31 -17.49 -13.23
CA THR A 78 14.86 -16.21 -13.70
C THR A 78 14.90 -15.10 -12.66
N TYR A 79 14.15 -15.22 -11.55
CA TYR A 79 14.10 -14.20 -10.50
C TYR A 79 13.77 -14.79 -9.11
N LEU A 80 13.92 -13.97 -8.08
CA LEU A 80 13.43 -14.27 -6.74
C LEU A 80 12.14 -13.50 -6.50
N GLU A 81 11.20 -14.10 -5.78
CA GLU A 81 9.99 -13.42 -5.37
C GLU A 81 9.69 -13.66 -3.90
N LEU A 82 8.91 -12.75 -3.33
CA LEU A 82 8.39 -12.90 -1.99
C LEU A 82 7.23 -13.91 -2.01
N GLN A 83 7.29 -14.90 -1.13
CA GLN A 83 6.28 -15.94 -1.00
C GLN A 83 4.90 -15.33 -0.76
N ARG A 84 3.89 -15.97 -1.34
CA ARG A 84 2.48 -15.66 -1.13
C ARG A 84 1.69 -16.91 -0.76
N THR A 85 0.68 -16.73 0.07
CA THR A 85 -0.31 -17.75 0.43
C THR A 85 -1.65 -17.33 -0.16
N GLY A 86 -2.00 -17.92 -1.31
CA GLY A 86 -3.07 -17.40 -2.16
C GLY A 86 -2.77 -15.97 -2.60
N ASP A 87 -3.74 -15.07 -2.43
CA ASP A 87 -3.56 -13.65 -2.79
C ASP A 87 -2.77 -12.84 -1.77
N ARG A 88 -2.45 -13.40 -0.61
CA ARG A 88 -1.80 -12.68 0.50
C ARG A 88 -0.29 -12.87 0.49
N CYS A 89 0.46 -11.79 0.68
CA CYS A 89 1.88 -11.86 0.98
C CYS A 89 2.13 -12.69 2.26
N ALA A 90 3.12 -13.58 2.25
CA ALA A 90 3.44 -14.43 3.39
C ALA A 90 3.90 -13.64 4.63
N ALA A 91 4.42 -12.43 4.44
CA ALA A 91 4.81 -11.54 5.54
C ALA A 91 3.65 -10.67 6.09
N LEU A 92 2.43 -10.82 5.57
CA LEU A 92 1.28 -10.04 6.01
C LEU A 92 0.59 -10.71 7.20
N HIS A 93 0.59 -10.04 8.34
CA HIS A 93 -0.16 -10.46 9.53
C HIS A 93 -1.42 -9.60 9.74
N GLY A 94 -2.36 -10.09 10.54
CA GLY A 94 -3.64 -9.46 10.84
C GLY A 94 -4.72 -9.72 9.79
N GLY A 95 -5.84 -8.99 9.87
CA GLY A 95 -7.01 -9.23 9.04
C GLY A 95 -7.82 -10.46 9.42
N THR A 96 -7.62 -10.96 10.64
CA THR A 96 -8.46 -11.97 11.30
C THR A 96 -9.62 -11.26 12.00
N ILE A 97 -10.78 -11.90 12.07
CA ILE A 97 -11.91 -11.38 12.86
C ILE A 97 -11.75 -11.91 14.28
N GLU A 98 -11.54 -11.02 15.23
CA GLU A 98 -11.42 -11.31 16.66
C GLU A 98 -12.45 -10.48 17.41
N ALA A 99 -13.34 -11.15 18.16
CA ALA A 99 -14.44 -10.49 18.88
C ALA A 99 -15.26 -9.51 18.01
N GLY A 100 -15.51 -9.87 16.74
CA GLY A 100 -16.28 -9.05 15.80
C GLY A 100 -15.50 -7.86 15.19
N THR A 101 -14.21 -7.70 15.51
CA THR A 101 -13.35 -6.66 14.96
C THR A 101 -12.25 -7.26 14.11
N THR A 102 -11.98 -6.66 12.94
CA THR A 102 -10.86 -7.07 12.10
C THR A 102 -9.54 -6.55 12.69
N THR A 103 -8.59 -7.45 12.94
CA THR A 103 -7.25 -7.09 13.42
C THR A 103 -6.49 -6.26 12.38
N ARG A 104 -5.64 -5.33 12.85
CA ARG A 104 -4.87 -4.44 11.97
C ARG A 104 -3.89 -5.22 11.12
N TYR A 105 -3.85 -4.89 9.82
CA TYR A 105 -2.88 -5.48 8.90
C TYR A 105 -1.50 -4.88 9.07
N HIS A 106 -0.46 -5.70 9.25
CA HIS A 106 0.92 -5.20 9.29
C HIS A 106 1.89 -6.18 8.65
N CYS A 107 3.04 -5.67 8.22
CA CYS A 107 4.12 -6.49 7.66
C CYS A 107 5.04 -6.93 8.80
N THR A 108 5.25 -8.24 8.94
CA THR A 108 6.15 -8.79 9.98
C THR A 108 7.63 -8.54 9.71
N ILE A 109 7.97 -8.12 8.49
CA ILE A 109 9.35 -7.87 8.02
C ILE A 109 9.54 -6.39 7.63
N TYR A 110 8.82 -5.46 8.24
CA TYR A 110 8.73 -4.07 7.78
C TYR A 110 10.09 -3.39 7.54
N ASP A 111 11.08 -3.67 8.39
CA ASP A 111 12.43 -3.11 8.28
C ASP A 111 13.28 -3.81 7.21
N ASP A 112 12.95 -5.07 6.89
CA ASP A 112 13.67 -5.91 5.95
C ASP A 112 13.01 -5.95 4.57
N ARG A 113 12.01 -5.09 4.33
CA ARG A 113 11.23 -5.06 3.09
C ARG A 113 12.13 -5.02 1.85
N PRO A 114 11.78 -5.78 0.80
CA PRO A 114 12.49 -5.67 -0.47
C PRO A 114 12.32 -4.27 -1.05
N ARG A 115 13.24 -3.87 -1.92
CA ARG A 115 13.24 -2.55 -2.55
C ARG A 115 11.91 -2.22 -3.21
N THR A 116 11.29 -3.18 -3.89
CA THR A 116 9.94 -3.05 -4.50
C THR A 116 8.87 -2.56 -3.51
N CYS A 117 8.93 -2.99 -2.25
CA CYS A 117 8.00 -2.54 -1.21
C CYS A 117 8.42 -1.23 -0.53
N ARG A 118 9.72 -0.90 -0.52
CA ARG A 118 10.25 0.36 0.04
C ARG A 118 10.03 1.54 -0.89
N ASP A 119 10.23 1.33 -2.19
CA ASP A 119 10.09 2.35 -3.24
C ASP A 119 8.62 2.58 -3.63
N PHE A 120 7.69 1.84 -3.02
CA PHE A 120 6.26 1.97 -3.27
C PHE A 120 5.74 3.34 -2.80
N THR A 121 5.12 4.08 -3.71
CA THR A 121 4.55 5.40 -3.42
C THR A 121 3.15 5.29 -2.85
N LEU A 122 2.98 5.70 -1.58
CA LEU A 122 1.67 5.85 -0.93
C LEU A 122 0.79 6.86 -1.70
N GLY A 123 -0.49 6.56 -1.87
CA GLY A 123 -1.42 7.44 -2.61
C GLY A 123 -1.20 7.48 -4.13
N SER A 124 -0.30 6.63 -4.67
CA SER A 124 -0.21 6.38 -6.10
C SER A 124 -1.48 5.72 -6.65
N GLU A 125 -1.66 5.75 -7.96
CA GLU A 125 -2.79 5.06 -8.61
C GLU A 125 -2.82 3.55 -8.29
N HIS A 126 -1.66 2.91 -8.23
CA HIS A 126 -1.55 1.51 -7.82
C HIS A 126 -1.99 1.28 -6.37
N CYS A 127 -1.65 2.21 -5.46
CA CYS A 127 -2.12 2.17 -4.07
C CYS A 127 -3.64 2.23 -3.98
N LEU A 128 -4.26 3.15 -4.72
CA LEU A 128 -5.70 3.39 -4.67
C LEU A 128 -6.46 2.25 -5.34
N THR A 129 -5.93 1.72 -6.46
CA THR A 129 -6.45 0.50 -7.10
C THR A 129 -6.40 -0.69 -6.14
N ALA A 130 -5.30 -0.87 -5.41
CA ALA A 130 -5.18 -1.92 -4.39
C ALA A 130 -6.25 -1.77 -3.30
N ARG A 131 -6.44 -0.55 -2.80
CA ARG A 131 -7.44 -0.24 -1.75
C ARG A 131 -8.87 -0.51 -2.23
N ARG A 132 -9.21 -0.16 -3.48
CA ARG A 132 -10.51 -0.48 -4.08
C ARG A 132 -10.76 -1.99 -4.14
N ARG A 133 -9.77 -2.77 -4.57
CA ARG A 133 -9.88 -4.25 -4.64
C ARG A 133 -10.17 -4.90 -3.29
N VAL A 134 -9.80 -4.24 -2.19
CA VAL A 134 -10.05 -4.74 -0.83
C VAL A 134 -11.17 -4.02 -0.09
N GLY A 135 -11.94 -3.17 -0.78
CA GLY A 135 -13.12 -2.48 -0.25
C GLY A 135 -12.83 -1.31 0.71
N LEU A 136 -11.60 -0.77 0.71
CA LEU A 136 -11.21 0.31 1.63
C LEU A 136 -11.49 1.73 1.12
N THR A 137 -11.77 1.84 -0.17
CA THR A 137 -11.83 3.09 -0.90
C THR A 137 -12.83 2.92 -2.03
N LEU A 138 -13.73 3.89 -2.21
CA LEU A 138 -14.65 3.99 -3.34
C LEU A 138 -14.10 5.08 -4.30
#